data_AF-A0A1G8QHR6-F1
#
_entry.id   AF-A0A1G8QHR6-F1
#
_cell.length_a   1.000
_cell.length_b   1.000
_cell.length_c   1.000
_cell.angle_alpha   90.00
_cell.angle_beta   90.00
_cell.angle_gamma   90.00
#
_symmetry.space_group_name_H-M   'P 1'
#
loop_
_entity.id
_entity.type
_entity.pdbx_description
1 polymer ?
#
loop_
_entity_poly.entity_id
_entity_poly.type
_entity_poly.pdbx_seq_one_letter_code
_entity_poly.pdbx_strand_id
1 'polypeptide(L)'
;MQARRPKSTNMFKVISLIVGGYLIFAGLLIALYEPSPEDANAMDWEDRQQLNQQVIATLSLGTSKQEVLQQLGAPNFNDAQIVDGTQVQLIRYRTHHVSSDGETTPDECTPLLFVANELVGIGDQAVARYQNADRLQTSASH
;
A
#
# COMPACT_ATOMS: atom_id res chain seq x y z
N MET A 1 -46.17 -51.49 13.73
CA MET A 1 -45.56 -50.15 13.52
C MET A 1 -44.04 -50.30 13.62
N GLN A 2 -43.29 -50.15 12.52
CA GLN A 2 -41.82 -50.19 12.56
C GLN A 2 -41.27 -48.76 12.52
N ALA A 3 -40.49 -48.39 13.53
CA ALA A 3 -39.82 -47.10 13.61
C ALA A 3 -38.61 -47.06 12.68
N ARG A 4 -38.59 -46.11 11.74
CA ARG A 4 -37.47 -45.87 10.82
C ARG A 4 -36.27 -45.33 11.61
N ARG A 5 -35.17 -46.09 11.68
CA ARG A 5 -33.88 -45.61 12.22
C ARG A 5 -33.27 -44.57 11.28
N PRO A 6 -32.81 -43.39 11.77
CA PRO A 6 -32.19 -42.40 10.90
C PRO A 6 -30.76 -42.80 10.54
N LYS A 7 -30.41 -42.67 9.26
CA LYS A 7 -29.11 -43.04 8.68
C LYS A 7 -28.06 -41.96 9.02
N SER A 8 -27.47 -42.02 10.21
CA SER A 8 -26.57 -40.98 10.74
C SER A 8 -25.12 -41.02 10.21
N THR A 9 -24.62 -42.19 9.79
CA THR A 9 -23.18 -42.35 9.43
C THR A 9 -22.77 -41.67 8.13
N ASN A 10 -23.68 -41.52 7.17
CA ASN A 10 -23.38 -40.86 5.89
C ASN A 10 -23.34 -39.34 6.04
N MET A 11 -24.09 -38.79 6.99
CA MET A 11 -24.19 -37.35 7.19
C MET A 11 -22.89 -36.78 7.75
N PHE A 12 -22.27 -37.45 8.73
CA PHE A 12 -20.96 -37.05 9.25
C PHE A 12 -19.85 -37.11 8.20
N LYS A 13 -19.89 -38.10 7.29
CA LYS A 13 -18.93 -38.17 6.17
C LYS A 13 -19.11 -37.01 5.19
N VAL A 14 -20.35 -36.66 4.86
CA VAL A 14 -20.66 -35.52 3.99
C VAL A 14 -20.23 -34.21 4.64
N ILE A 15 -20.52 -34.01 5.93
CA ILE A 15 -20.09 -32.83 6.68
C ILE A 15 -18.56 -32.74 6.72
N SER A 16 -17.87 -33.84 7.02
CA SER A 16 -16.39 -33.88 7.02
C SER A 16 -15.80 -33.56 5.65
N LEU A 17 -16.45 -33.98 4.56
CA LEU A 17 -16.00 -33.72 3.19
C LEU A 17 -16.19 -32.25 2.82
N ILE A 18 -17.31 -31.64 3.23
CA ILE A 18 -17.58 -30.21 3.05
C ILE A 18 -16.57 -29.37 3.85
N VAL A 19 -16.35 -29.69 5.12
CA VAL A 19 -15.40 -28.95 5.98
C VAL A 19 -13.97 -29.10 5.43
N GLY A 20 -13.55 -30.31 5.07
CA GLY A 20 -12.24 -30.54 4.47
C GLY A 20 -12.07 -29.78 3.14
N GLY A 21 -13.09 -29.81 2.28
CA GLY A 21 -13.09 -29.05 1.04
C GLY A 21 -13.01 -27.54 1.26
N TYR A 22 -13.74 -27.01 2.24
CA TYR A 22 -13.69 -25.59 2.60
C TYR A 22 -12.31 -25.18 3.11
N LEU A 23 -11.67 -25.98 3.97
CA LEU A 23 -10.34 -25.69 4.48
C LEU A 23 -9.27 -25.70 3.38
N ILE A 24 -9.36 -26.65 2.43
CA ILE A 24 -8.48 -26.67 1.25
C ILE A 24 -8.69 -25.42 0.40
N PHE A 25 -9.95 -25.06 0.13
CA PHE A 25 -10.29 -23.87 -0.65
C PHE A 25 -9.80 -22.58 0.03
N ALA A 26 -10.01 -22.42 1.34
CA ALA A 26 -9.52 -21.28 2.11
C ALA A 26 -7.98 -21.22 2.11
N GLY A 27 -7.30 -22.37 2.26
CA GLY A 27 -5.85 -22.45 2.17
C GLY A 27 -5.32 -22.05 0.79
N LEU A 28 -5.99 -22.45 -0.29
CA LEU A 28 -5.66 -22.03 -1.65
C LEU A 28 -5.87 -20.53 -1.85
N LEU A 29 -6.97 -19.96 -1.34
CA LEU A 29 -7.18 -18.51 -1.40
C LEU A 29 -6.05 -17.76 -0.69
N ILE A 30 -5.65 -18.17 0.51
CA ILE A 30 -4.55 -17.51 1.23
C ILE A 30 -3.21 -17.66 0.50
N ALA A 31 -2.94 -18.84 -0.07
CA ALA A 31 -1.67 -19.12 -0.74
C ALA A 31 -1.55 -18.46 -2.13
N LEU A 32 -2.68 -18.16 -2.79
CA LEU A 32 -2.73 -17.60 -4.14
C LEU A 32 -3.20 -16.14 -4.19
N TYR A 33 -3.63 -15.57 -3.07
CA TYR A 33 -4.05 -14.18 -3.02
C TYR A 33 -2.82 -13.27 -3.03
N GLU A 34 -2.64 -12.55 -4.13
CA GLU A 34 -1.68 -11.46 -4.26
C GLU A 34 -2.45 -10.15 -4.04
N PRO A 35 -2.17 -9.40 -2.95
CA PRO A 35 -2.82 -8.12 -2.70
C PRO A 35 -2.50 -7.17 -3.84
N SER A 36 -3.54 -6.60 -4.46
CA SER A 36 -3.38 -5.67 -5.57
C SER A 36 -3.30 -4.23 -5.07
N PRO A 37 -2.74 -3.30 -5.86
CA PRO A 37 -2.77 -1.86 -5.53
C PRO A 37 -4.20 -1.30 -5.43
N GLU A 38 -5.16 -1.91 -6.12
CA GLU A 38 -6.58 -1.54 -6.05
C GLU A 38 -7.17 -1.89 -4.70
N ASP A 39 -6.78 -3.02 -4.11
CA ASP A 39 -7.21 -3.42 -2.77
C ASP A 39 -6.71 -2.41 -1.73
N ALA A 40 -5.45 -1.97 -1.84
CA ALA A 40 -4.88 -0.95 -0.96
C ALA A 40 -5.67 0.37 -1.00
N ASN A 41 -6.21 0.76 -2.17
CA ASN A 41 -7.02 1.97 -2.30
C ASN A 41 -8.47 1.81 -1.78
N ALA A 42 -8.98 0.57 -1.73
CA ALA A 42 -10.32 0.25 -1.26
C ALA A 42 -10.41 0.00 0.26
N MET A 43 -9.27 -0.03 0.96
CA MET A 43 -9.21 -0.19 2.42
C MET A 43 -9.86 0.99 3.15
N ASP A 44 -10.38 0.72 4.35
CA ASP A 44 -10.76 1.78 5.27
C ASP A 44 -9.54 2.65 5.60
N TRP A 45 -9.78 3.93 5.90
CA TRP A 45 -8.72 4.91 6.07
C TRP A 45 -7.78 4.58 7.25
N GLU A 46 -8.29 3.95 8.31
CA GLU A 46 -7.48 3.54 9.47
C GLU A 46 -6.49 2.43 9.09
N ASP A 47 -6.99 1.38 8.42
CA ASP A 47 -6.18 0.25 7.98
C ASP A 47 -5.15 0.69 6.95
N ARG A 48 -5.53 1.57 6.01
CA ARG A 48 -4.62 2.10 4.98
C ARG A 48 -3.50 2.93 5.61
N GLN A 49 -3.82 3.74 6.61
CA GLN A 49 -2.82 4.53 7.33
C GLN A 49 -1.81 3.61 8.04
N GLN A 50 -2.30 2.56 8.70
CA GLN A 50 -1.45 1.59 9.39
C GLN A 50 -0.58 0.80 8.41
N LEU A 51 -1.14 0.36 7.28
CA LEU A 51 -0.39 -0.28 6.18
C LEU A 51 0.73 0.64 5.68
N ASN A 52 0.40 1.89 5.33
CA ASN A 52 1.37 2.86 4.85
C ASN A 52 2.52 3.04 5.84
N GLN A 53 2.21 3.19 7.13
CA GLN A 53 3.21 3.34 8.18
C GLN A 53 4.13 2.12 8.27
N GLN A 54 3.57 0.90 8.25
CA GLN A 54 4.33 -0.34 8.36
C GLN A 54 5.24 -0.57 7.16
N VAL A 55 4.72 -0.43 5.94
CA VAL A 55 5.50 -0.62 4.72
C VAL A 55 6.59 0.44 4.62
N ILE A 56 6.27 1.72 4.82
CA ILE A 56 7.26 2.82 4.73
C ILE A 56 8.39 2.62 5.75
N ALA A 57 8.11 2.11 6.94
CA ALA A 57 9.13 1.81 7.95
C ALA A 57 10.14 0.72 7.52
N THR A 58 9.80 -0.09 6.51
CA THR A 58 10.67 -1.16 5.97
C THR A 58 11.35 -0.80 4.65
N LEU A 59 10.96 0.33 4.02
CA LEU A 59 11.54 0.76 2.75
C LEU A 59 13.03 1.07 2.89
N SER A 60 13.79 0.71 1.86
CA SER A 60 15.21 1.00 1.75
C SER A 60 15.46 1.95 0.58
N LEU A 61 16.54 2.74 0.67
CA LEU A 61 16.96 3.53 -0.48
C LEU A 61 17.30 2.61 -1.65
N GLY A 62 16.98 3.05 -2.87
CA GLY A 62 17.09 2.25 -4.09
C GLY A 62 15.85 1.41 -4.40
N THR A 63 14.87 1.29 -3.50
CA THR A 63 13.59 0.65 -3.82
C THR A 63 12.93 1.36 -5.01
N SER A 64 12.45 0.59 -5.98
CA SER A 64 11.84 1.16 -7.18
C SER A 64 10.49 1.79 -6.88
N LYS A 65 10.15 2.88 -7.58
CA LYS A 65 8.83 3.52 -7.47
C LYS A 65 7.70 2.54 -7.77
N GLN A 66 7.89 1.66 -8.75
CA GLN A 66 6.90 0.66 -9.11
C GLN A 66 6.62 -0.29 -7.95
N GLU A 67 7.65 -0.78 -7.27
CA GLU A 67 7.50 -1.66 -6.11
C GLU A 67 6.78 -0.96 -4.95
N VAL A 68 7.09 0.32 -4.70
CA VAL A 68 6.37 1.12 -3.69
C VAL A 68 4.89 1.27 -4.05
N LEU A 69 4.57 1.61 -5.32
CA LEU A 69 3.18 1.70 -5.80
C LEU A 69 2.45 0.36 -5.74
N GLN A 70 3.17 -0.75 -5.92
CA GLN A 70 2.59 -2.09 -5.81
C GLN A 70 2.15 -2.41 -4.37
N GLN A 71 2.93 -1.99 -3.38
CA GLN A 71 2.64 -2.27 -1.96
C GLN A 71 1.68 -1.25 -1.33
N LEU A 72 1.79 0.03 -1.71
CA LEU A 72 1.06 1.13 -1.05
C LEU A 72 -0.14 1.64 -1.86
N GLY A 73 -0.29 1.23 -3.11
CA GLY A 73 -1.29 1.80 -3.99
C GLY A 73 -0.98 3.24 -4.42
N ALA A 74 -2.03 3.98 -4.76
CA ALA A 74 -1.88 5.34 -5.27
C ALA A 74 -1.54 6.32 -4.13
N PRO A 75 -0.57 7.23 -4.33
CA PRO A 75 -0.21 8.21 -3.30
C PRO A 75 -1.32 9.26 -3.13
N ASN A 76 -1.37 9.88 -1.95
CA ASN A 76 -2.27 11.01 -1.67
C ASN A 76 -1.85 12.26 -2.46
N PHE A 77 -0.54 12.49 -2.62
CA PHE A 77 0.00 13.57 -3.43
C PHE A 77 1.18 13.11 -4.26
N ASN A 78 1.37 13.72 -5.43
CA ASN A 78 2.45 13.41 -6.36
C ASN A 78 2.91 14.70 -7.05
N ASP A 79 4.02 15.28 -6.57
CA ASP A 79 4.68 16.40 -7.23
C ASP A 79 5.83 15.87 -8.10
N ALA A 80 5.98 16.41 -9.31
CA ALA A 80 6.98 15.93 -10.26
C ALA A 80 7.62 17.09 -11.04
N GLN A 81 8.91 16.98 -11.29
CA GLN A 81 9.68 17.92 -12.10
C GLN A 81 10.82 17.21 -12.86
N ILE A 82 11.39 17.88 -13.86
CA ILE A 82 12.57 17.41 -14.59
C ILE A 82 13.74 18.31 -14.25
N VAL A 83 14.75 17.79 -13.53
CA VAL A 83 15.98 18.49 -13.12
C VAL A 83 17.16 17.96 -13.93
N ASP A 84 17.81 18.82 -14.72
CA ASP A 84 18.94 18.45 -15.58
C ASP A 84 18.67 17.19 -16.45
N GLY A 85 17.47 17.12 -17.02
CA GLY A 85 17.02 15.96 -17.82
C GLY A 85 16.63 14.72 -17.02
N THR A 86 16.71 14.77 -15.68
CA THR A 86 16.36 13.67 -14.78
C THR A 86 15.00 13.90 -14.14
N GLN A 87 14.13 12.88 -14.14
CA GLN A 87 12.85 12.95 -13.45
C GLN A 87 13.03 12.88 -11.93
N VAL A 88 12.47 13.87 -11.23
CA VAL A 88 12.43 13.95 -9.76
C VAL A 88 10.97 14.01 -9.33
N GLN A 89 10.56 13.15 -8.41
CA GLN A 89 9.18 13.07 -7.92
C GLN A 89 9.12 12.98 -6.40
N LEU A 90 8.22 13.74 -5.79
CA LEU A 90 7.90 13.66 -4.37
C LEU A 90 6.48 13.12 -4.23
N ILE A 91 6.37 11.85 -3.87
CA ILE A 91 5.07 11.24 -3.56
C ILE A 91 4.85 11.20 -2.05
N ARG A 92 3.60 11.30 -1.62
CA ARG A 92 3.24 11.37 -0.20
C ARG A 92 2.09 10.42 0.11
N TYR A 93 2.21 9.68 1.20
CA TYR A 93 1.19 8.77 1.71
C TYR A 93 0.77 9.19 3.11
N ARG A 94 -0.52 9.18 3.41
CA ARG A 94 -1.04 9.40 4.76
C ARG A 94 -0.50 8.31 5.69
N THR A 95 0.15 8.71 6.77
CA THR A 95 0.75 7.80 7.76
C THR A 95 0.32 8.09 9.18
N HIS A 96 -0.34 9.22 9.40
CA HIS A 96 -0.87 9.62 10.69
C HIS A 96 -2.08 10.54 10.53
N HIS A 97 -2.77 10.73 11.64
CA HIS A 97 -3.95 11.57 11.73
C HIS A 97 -3.62 12.84 12.52
N VAL A 98 -3.89 14.01 11.95
CA VAL A 98 -3.76 15.30 12.64
C VAL A 98 -5.15 15.85 12.96
N SER A 99 -6.10 15.79 12.04
CA SER A 99 -7.46 16.29 12.26
C SER A 99 -8.54 15.51 11.51
N SER A 100 -9.77 15.53 12.02
CA SER A 100 -10.91 14.80 11.47
C SER A 100 -11.86 15.68 10.64
N ASP A 101 -11.31 16.63 9.87
CA ASP A 101 -12.09 17.53 9.01
C ASP A 101 -12.48 16.91 7.66
N GLY A 102 -12.02 15.68 7.38
CA GLY A 102 -12.35 14.91 6.19
C GLY A 102 -11.40 15.12 5.01
N GLU A 103 -10.45 16.06 5.14
CA GLU A 103 -9.45 16.33 4.12
C GLU A 103 -8.10 15.76 4.53
N THR A 104 -7.33 15.22 3.58
CA THR A 104 -5.94 14.81 3.86
C THR A 104 -5.02 15.96 3.55
N THR A 105 -4.15 16.29 4.49
CA THR A 105 -3.18 17.39 4.35
C THR A 105 -1.74 16.87 4.28
N PRO A 106 -0.80 17.60 3.65
CA PRO A 106 0.59 17.15 3.54
C PRO A 106 1.30 16.85 4.86
N ASP A 107 0.92 17.53 5.94
CA ASP A 107 1.48 17.33 7.28
C ASP A 107 1.03 16.01 7.91
N GLU A 108 -0.03 15.37 7.41
CA GLU A 108 -0.47 14.02 7.81
C GLU A 108 0.23 12.90 7.04
N CYS A 109 1.14 13.26 6.12
CA CYS A 109 1.77 12.33 5.21
C CYS A 109 3.27 12.12 5.48
N THR A 110 3.76 10.93 5.18
CA THR A 110 5.19 10.69 5.02
C THR A 110 5.59 10.86 3.55
N PRO A 111 6.51 11.78 3.23
CA PRO A 111 7.02 12.00 1.89
C PRO A 111 8.10 10.98 1.49
N LEU A 112 8.08 10.59 0.22
CA LEU A 112 9.04 9.70 -0.43
C LEU A 112 9.56 10.39 -1.70
N LEU A 113 10.88 10.62 -1.76
CA LEU A 113 11.54 11.27 -2.90
C LEU A 113 12.12 10.21 -3.84
N PHE A 114 11.73 10.29 -5.10
CA PHE A 114 12.23 9.47 -6.18
C PHE A 114 13.05 10.30 -7.16
N VAL A 115 14.19 9.76 -7.58
CA VAL A 115 15.01 10.30 -8.67
C VAL A 115 15.24 9.17 -9.65
N ALA A 116 14.95 9.39 -10.93
CA ALA A 116 15.02 8.36 -11.97
C ALA A 116 14.27 7.05 -11.59
N ASN A 117 13.12 7.18 -10.91
CA ASN A 117 12.29 6.08 -10.39
C ASN A 117 12.89 5.25 -9.23
N GLU A 118 13.97 5.69 -8.61
CA GLU A 118 14.54 5.05 -7.41
C GLU A 118 14.31 5.90 -6.15
N LEU A 119 13.99 5.26 -5.03
CA LEU A 119 13.79 5.92 -3.75
C LEU A 119 15.12 6.46 -3.21
N VAL A 120 15.24 7.78 -3.07
CA VAL A 120 16.46 8.45 -2.60
C VAL A 120 16.28 9.24 -1.30
N GLY A 121 15.07 9.29 -0.77
CA GLY A 121 14.78 9.96 0.51
C GLY A 121 13.40 9.65 1.06
N ILE A 122 13.30 9.67 2.40
CA ILE A 122 12.07 9.44 3.17
C ILE A 122 11.96 10.56 4.22
N GLY A 123 10.74 11.03 4.50
CA GLY A 123 10.48 12.02 5.55
C GLY A 123 10.96 13.44 5.19
N ASP A 124 11.15 14.30 6.19
CA ASP A 124 11.43 15.74 6.00
C ASP A 124 12.62 16.02 5.05
N GLN A 125 13.63 15.15 5.06
CA GLN A 125 14.79 15.26 4.18
C GLN A 125 14.42 15.10 2.70
N ALA A 126 13.39 14.32 2.38
CA ALA A 126 12.84 14.16 1.03
C ALA A 126 12.28 15.50 0.52
N VAL A 127 11.52 16.20 1.36
CA VAL A 127 10.91 17.50 1.03
C VAL A 127 11.99 18.55 0.80
N ALA A 128 12.93 18.66 1.72
CA ALA A 128 14.02 19.63 1.63
C ALA A 128 14.85 19.44 0.35
N ARG A 129 15.17 18.19 -0.01
CA ARG A 129 15.91 17.85 -1.23
C ARG A 129 15.11 18.20 -2.49
N TYR A 130 13.80 17.91 -2.52
CA TYR A 130 12.94 18.25 -3.64
C TYR A 130 12.90 19.77 -3.90
N GLN A 131 12.69 20.56 -2.84
CA GLN A 131 12.64 22.02 -2.91
C GLN A 131 13.99 22.63 -3.31
N ASN A 132 15.11 22.03 -2.91
CA ASN A 132 16.43 22.50 -3.31
C ASN A 132 16.70 22.26 -4.80
N ALA A 133 16.29 21.11 -5.32
CA ALA A 133 16.43 20.80 -6.74
C ALA A 133 15.64 21.78 -7.63
N ASP A 134 14.41 22.13 -7.21
CA ASP A 134 13.56 23.12 -7.89
C ASP A 134 14.20 24.53 -7.94
N ARG A 135 14.76 24.97 -6.80
CA ARG A 135 15.44 26.27 -6.69
C ARG A 135 16.66 26.40 -7.60
N LEU A 136 17.44 25.33 -7.75
CA LEU A 136 18.63 25.34 -8.59
C LEU A 136 18.28 25.51 -10.08
N GLN A 137 17.18 24.92 -10.54
CA GLN A 137 16.72 25.12 -11.93
C GLN A 137 16.20 26.53 -12.19
N THR A 138 15.42 27.08 -11.26
CA THR A 138 14.88 28.43 -11.40
C THR A 138 15.98 29.48 -11.44
N SER A 139 17.06 29.27 -10.68
CA SER A 139 18.23 30.17 -10.63
C SER A 139 19.11 30.11 -11.89
N ALA A 140 19.14 28.97 -12.60
CA ALA A 140 19.91 28.81 -13.84
C ALA A 140 19.17 29.31 -15.10
N SER A 141 17.88 29.62 -14.97
CA SER A 141 17.01 30.06 -16.08
C SER A 141 16.90 31.59 -16.19
N HIS A 142 17.70 32.34 -15.42
CA HIS A 142 17.83 33.81 -15.45
C HIS A 142 19.30 34.18 -15.68
#